data_AF-A0A382E097-F1
#
_entry.id   AF-A0A382E097-F1
#
_cell.length_a   1.000
_cell.length_b   1.000
_cell.length_c   1.000
_cell.angle_alpha   90.00
_cell.angle_beta   90.00
_cell.angle_gamma   90.00
#
_symmetry.space_group_name_H-M   'P 1'
#
loop_
_entity.id
_entity.type
_entity.pdbx_description
1 polymer ?
#
loop_
_entity_poly.entity_id
_entity_poly.type
_entity_poly.pdbx_seq_one_letter_code
_entity_poly.pdbx_strand_id
1 'polypeptide(L)'
;MYLAEGLQQKWAPVLDHEDMPKIKDPYRKAVTAVLLENQEKAMAEQAAQAGGNLMEAATSLTSLAPTASSSGGVQYQDPVLISMIRRAMPNLVAYDVCGVQPMTGPTGLIFAMRPRYDSQGGAEAMYSEPESTHSGDAGDDMVSSGAGAQAAAQGGTYTAILGVGNSTATAETFGLTGTQGTAAEDFQQMSFSIDRVSVTAKTRALKGEYSMELAQDLKAVHGLDAETELANI
;
A
#
# COMPACT_ATOMS: atom_id res chain seq x y z
N MET A 1 -0.22 -36.56 -66.10
CA MET A 1 0.73 -37.11 -65.11
C MET A 1 2.17 -36.64 -65.33
N TYR A 2 2.66 -36.49 -66.57
CA TYR A 2 4.02 -36.02 -66.88
C TYR A 2 4.38 -34.56 -66.50
N LEU A 3 3.40 -33.70 -66.21
CA LEU A 3 3.67 -32.29 -65.82
C LEU A 3 4.04 -32.12 -64.33
N ALA A 4 3.73 -33.11 -63.48
CA ALA A 4 3.98 -33.00 -62.04
C ALA A 4 5.41 -33.38 -61.65
N GLU A 5 6.09 -34.24 -62.42
CA GLU A 5 7.45 -34.70 -62.11
C GLU A 5 8.48 -33.57 -62.23
N GLY A 6 8.37 -32.71 -63.25
CA GLY A 6 9.23 -31.53 -63.39
C GLY A 6 9.04 -30.50 -62.28
N LEU A 7 7.81 -30.32 -61.81
CA LEU A 7 7.50 -29.42 -60.68
C LEU A 7 7.97 -29.99 -59.34
N GLN A 8 7.87 -31.31 -59.15
CA GLN A 8 8.41 -31.98 -57.97
C GLN A 8 9.93 -31.84 -57.87
N GLN A 9 10.66 -31.83 -59.00
CA GLN A 9 12.10 -31.59 -59.01
C GLN A 9 12.45 -30.13 -58.67
N LYS A 10 11.74 -29.16 -59.26
CA LYS A 10 11.94 -27.73 -58.98
C LYS A 10 11.71 -27.40 -57.50
N TRP A 11 10.69 -27.98 -56.91
CA TRP A 11 10.29 -27.74 -55.51
C TRP A 11 10.84 -28.80 -54.53
N ALA A 12 11.74 -29.69 -54.96
CA ALA A 12 12.33 -30.73 -54.10
C ALA A 12 12.98 -30.20 -52.81
N PRO A 13 13.72 -29.06 -52.82
CA PRO A 13 14.32 -28.51 -51.60
C PRO A 13 13.29 -28.12 -50.53
N VAL A 14 12.06 -27.79 -50.95
CA VAL A 14 10.97 -27.37 -50.04
C VAL A 14 10.11 -28.57 -49.65
N LEU A 15 9.84 -29.48 -50.59
CA LEU A 15 9.01 -30.67 -50.35
C LEU A 15 9.71 -31.73 -49.48
N ASP A 16 11.04 -31.79 -49.50
CA ASP A 16 11.85 -32.77 -48.77
C ASP A 16 12.74 -32.13 -47.69
N HIS A 17 12.39 -30.92 -47.22
CA HIS A 17 13.12 -30.19 -46.17
C HIS A 17 13.19 -30.99 -44.86
N GLU A 18 14.36 -31.07 -44.23
CA GLU A 18 14.63 -31.97 -43.09
C GLU A 18 13.79 -31.64 -41.84
N ASP A 19 13.44 -30.37 -41.65
CA ASP A 19 12.66 -29.89 -40.49
C ASP A 19 11.14 -30.10 -40.62
N MET A 20 10.65 -30.64 -41.75
CA MET A 20 9.22 -30.85 -41.98
C MET A 20 8.84 -32.33 -42.13
N PRO A 21 7.64 -32.74 -41.69
CA PRO A 21 7.16 -34.11 -41.87
C PRO A 21 7.10 -34.50 -43.35
N LYS A 22 7.77 -35.61 -43.73
CA LYS A 22 7.79 -36.11 -45.11
C LYS A 22 6.39 -36.45 -45.62
N ILE A 23 6.03 -35.94 -46.80
CA ILE A 23 4.77 -36.24 -47.48
C ILE A 23 4.87 -37.63 -48.12
N LYS A 24 4.20 -38.62 -47.53
CA LYS A 24 4.28 -40.04 -47.95
C LYS A 24 3.46 -40.38 -49.19
N ASP A 25 2.42 -39.60 -49.49
CA ASP A 25 1.49 -39.86 -50.61
C ASP A 25 1.95 -39.13 -51.89
N PRO A 26 2.28 -39.87 -52.98
CA PRO A 26 2.74 -39.28 -54.24
C PRO A 26 1.73 -38.31 -54.87
N TYR A 27 0.43 -38.57 -54.71
CA TYR A 27 -0.61 -37.70 -55.26
C TYR A 27 -0.66 -36.36 -54.52
N ARG A 28 -0.58 -36.40 -53.18
CA ARG A 28 -0.48 -35.18 -52.37
C ARG A 28 0.77 -34.40 -52.70
N LYS A 29 1.93 -35.05 -52.84
CA LYS A 29 3.19 -34.40 -53.22
C LYS A 29 3.08 -33.69 -54.57
N ALA A 30 2.40 -34.30 -55.55
CA ALA A 30 2.12 -33.66 -56.85
C ALA A 30 1.21 -32.43 -56.75
N VAL A 31 0.13 -32.51 -55.97
CA VAL A 31 -0.79 -31.37 -55.77
C VAL A 31 -0.12 -30.22 -55.02
N THR A 32 0.70 -30.52 -54.01
CA THR A 32 1.47 -29.51 -53.27
C THR A 32 2.50 -28.82 -54.17
N ALA A 33 3.18 -29.56 -55.05
CA ALA A 33 4.11 -28.97 -56.03
C ALA A 33 3.41 -28.02 -57.01
N VAL A 34 2.20 -28.36 -57.46
CA VAL A 34 1.40 -27.49 -58.35
C VAL A 34 0.92 -26.23 -57.62
N LEU A 35 0.54 -26.34 -56.34
CA LEU A 35 0.16 -25.21 -55.51
C LEU A 35 1.34 -24.24 -55.30
N LEU A 36 2.53 -24.76 -55.00
CA LEU A 36 3.75 -23.96 -54.84
C LEU A 36 4.10 -23.20 -56.13
N GLU A 37 4.00 -23.87 -57.28
CA GLU A 37 4.22 -23.23 -58.59
C GLU A 37 3.22 -22.11 -58.87
N ASN A 38 1.94 -22.33 -58.57
CA ASN A 38 0.91 -21.30 -58.74
C ASN A 38 1.11 -20.13 -57.78
N GLN A 39 1.63 -20.39 -56.57
CA GLN A 39 1.91 -19.36 -55.57
C GLN A 39 3.14 -18.53 -55.92
N GLU A 40 4.19 -19.14 -56.47
CA GLU A 40 5.34 -18.41 -57.04
C GLU A 40 4.90 -17.54 -58.21
N LYS A 41 4.11 -18.07 -59.15
CA LYS A 41 3.57 -17.29 -60.28
C LYS A 41 2.69 -16.14 -59.81
N ALA A 42 1.83 -16.36 -58.82
CA ALA A 42 1.02 -15.29 -58.24
C ALA A 42 1.89 -14.23 -57.55
N MET A 43 2.94 -14.61 -56.83
CA MET A 43 3.87 -13.66 -56.21
C MET A 43 4.71 -12.90 -57.25
N ALA A 44 5.13 -13.56 -58.33
CA ALA A 44 5.86 -12.94 -59.43
C ALA A 44 4.97 -12.00 -60.26
N GLU A 45 3.71 -12.37 -60.51
CA GLU A 45 2.71 -11.51 -61.13
C GLU A 45 2.37 -10.33 -60.22
N GLN A 46 2.24 -10.53 -58.91
CA GLN A 46 2.03 -9.46 -57.95
C GLN A 46 3.25 -8.53 -57.84
N ALA A 47 4.47 -9.06 -57.94
CA ALA A 47 5.70 -8.28 -58.02
C ALA A 47 5.83 -7.50 -59.35
N ALA A 48 5.37 -8.08 -60.47
CA ALA A 48 5.32 -7.40 -61.77
C ALA A 48 4.21 -6.33 -61.83
N GLN A 49 3.08 -6.56 -61.15
CA GLN A 49 1.97 -5.61 -61.03
C GLN A 49 2.27 -4.49 -60.01
N ALA A 50 3.20 -4.71 -59.09
CA ALA A 50 3.74 -3.73 -58.14
C ALA A 50 5.10 -3.13 -58.56
N GLY A 51 5.61 -3.46 -59.75
CA GLY A 51 7.00 -3.24 -60.17
C GLY A 51 7.18 -2.23 -61.30
N GLY A 52 6.67 -1.02 -61.16
CA GLY A 52 7.19 0.13 -61.90
C GLY A 52 8.30 0.81 -61.11
N ASN A 53 9.57 0.50 -61.43
CA ASN A 53 10.80 1.23 -61.08
C ASN A 53 10.82 1.95 -59.72
N LEU A 54 11.25 1.27 -58.65
CA LEU A 54 11.67 1.93 -57.41
C LEU A 54 13.18 1.80 -57.26
N MET A 55 13.86 2.73 -57.94
CA MET A 55 15.22 3.11 -57.62
C MET A 55 15.27 3.58 -56.17
N GLU A 56 16.20 2.98 -55.44
CA GLU A 56 16.64 3.24 -54.08
C GLU A 56 16.53 4.73 -53.67
N ALA A 57 15.53 5.04 -52.83
CA ALA A 57 15.55 6.21 -51.97
C ALA A 57 15.33 5.71 -50.54
N ALA A 58 16.43 5.62 -49.80
CA ALA A 58 16.44 5.35 -48.38
C ALA A 58 15.67 6.45 -47.63
N THR A 59 14.39 6.23 -47.38
CA THR A 59 13.62 7.01 -46.42
C THR A 59 13.73 6.35 -45.06
N SER A 60 14.34 7.08 -44.15
CA SER A 60 14.59 6.75 -42.76
C SER A 60 13.36 6.15 -42.08
N LEU A 61 13.56 5.01 -41.39
CA LEU A 61 12.67 4.53 -40.33
C LEU A 61 12.63 5.56 -39.21
N THR A 62 11.79 6.58 -39.36
CA THR A 62 11.44 7.51 -38.29
C THR A 62 9.97 7.31 -38.01
N SER A 63 9.67 6.47 -37.01
CA SER A 63 8.45 6.47 -36.20
C SER A 63 7.18 7.01 -36.90
N LEU A 64 6.67 6.31 -37.91
CA LEU A 64 5.34 6.59 -38.47
C LEU A 64 4.29 5.78 -37.71
N ALA A 65 3.26 6.47 -37.23
CA ALA A 65 2.12 5.89 -36.54
C ALA A 65 1.42 4.82 -37.40
N PRO A 66 0.91 3.72 -36.81
CA PRO A 66 0.45 2.53 -37.54
C PRO A 66 -0.92 2.69 -38.23
N THR A 67 -1.36 3.92 -38.51
CA THR A 67 -2.65 4.21 -39.15
C THR A 67 -2.53 5.15 -40.35
N ALA A 68 -1.33 5.51 -40.78
CA ALA A 68 -1.17 6.25 -42.02
C ALA A 68 -1.64 5.36 -43.19
N SER A 69 -2.65 5.83 -43.94
CA SER A 69 -2.96 5.26 -45.24
C SER A 69 -1.69 5.36 -46.09
N SER A 70 -1.18 4.22 -46.52
CA SER A 70 -0.06 4.19 -47.44
C SER A 70 -0.42 4.97 -48.69
N SER A 71 0.34 6.02 -48.99
CA SER A 71 0.35 6.58 -50.34
C SER A 71 1.12 5.60 -51.23
N GLY A 72 0.46 4.53 -51.68
CA GLY A 72 1.03 3.45 -52.49
C GLY A 72 0.39 2.09 -52.18
N GLY A 73 0.42 1.14 -53.12
CA GLY A 73 -0.30 -0.15 -53.08
C GLY A 73 0.13 -1.18 -52.02
N VAL A 74 0.73 -0.74 -50.90
CA VAL A 74 1.14 -1.59 -49.77
C VAL A 74 0.23 -1.30 -48.59
N GLN A 75 -0.66 -2.22 -48.25
CA GLN A 75 -1.50 -2.10 -47.06
C GLN A 75 -0.68 -2.52 -45.83
N TYR A 76 -0.53 -1.63 -44.85
CA TYR A 76 0.13 -1.96 -43.59
C TYR A 76 -0.72 -2.98 -42.80
N GLN A 77 -0.06 -3.99 -42.25
CA GLN A 77 -0.67 -4.96 -41.33
C GLN A 77 -0.83 -4.36 -39.94
N ASP A 78 -1.76 -4.90 -39.16
CA ASP A 78 -2.02 -4.45 -37.80
C ASP A 78 -0.74 -4.58 -36.95
N PRO A 79 -0.38 -3.53 -36.18
CA PRO A 79 0.83 -3.54 -35.38
C PRO A 79 0.73 -4.58 -34.24
N VAL A 80 1.86 -5.22 -33.91
CA VAL A 80 1.96 -6.06 -32.71
C VAL A 80 1.91 -5.16 -31.46
N LEU A 81 0.88 -5.33 -30.64
CA LEU A 81 0.70 -4.55 -29.41
C LEU A 81 1.74 -4.91 -28.35
N ILE A 82 2.45 -3.91 -27.83
CA ILE A 82 3.30 -4.04 -26.65
C ILE A 82 2.40 -3.93 -25.41
N SER A 83 2.72 -4.69 -24.35
CA SER A 83 1.92 -4.69 -23.12
C SER A 83 1.85 -3.32 -22.44
N MET A 84 0.71 -3.03 -21.80
CA MET A 84 0.50 -1.80 -21.05
C MET A 84 1.28 -1.85 -19.72
N ILE A 85 1.92 -0.74 -19.34
CA ILE A 85 2.64 -0.59 -18.07
C ILE A 85 1.71 0.07 -17.03
N ARG A 86 1.75 -0.43 -15.79
CA ARG A 86 0.99 0.14 -14.66
C ARG A 86 1.87 1.06 -13.81
N ARG A 87 1.25 2.04 -13.16
CA ARG A 87 1.94 2.89 -12.18
C ARG A 87 2.16 2.11 -10.87
N ALA A 88 3.31 2.30 -10.24
CA ALA A 88 3.60 1.70 -8.93
C ALA A 88 2.74 2.35 -7.82
N MET A 89 2.20 1.53 -6.92
CA MET A 89 1.51 2.00 -5.71
C MET A 89 2.54 2.36 -4.63
N PRO A 90 2.31 3.41 -3.82
CA PRO A 90 3.20 3.79 -2.72
C PRO A 90 3.14 2.78 -1.57
N ASN A 91 4.24 2.67 -0.81
CA ASN A 91 4.31 1.84 0.40
C ASN A 91 3.59 2.53 1.58
N LEU A 92 2.91 1.74 2.41
CA LEU A 92 2.18 2.20 3.60
C LEU A 92 2.88 1.72 4.88
N VAL A 93 2.96 2.57 5.90
CA VAL A 93 3.57 2.29 7.22
C VAL A 93 2.57 2.42 8.37
N ALA A 94 1.27 2.36 8.07
CA ALA A 94 0.22 2.74 9.03
C ALA A 94 0.25 1.91 10.32
N TYR A 95 0.46 0.59 10.21
CA TYR A 95 0.43 -0.32 11.36
C TYR A 95 1.74 -0.44 12.13
N ASP A 96 2.82 0.17 11.62
CA ASP A 96 4.13 0.15 12.30
C ASP A 96 4.22 1.24 13.37
N VAL A 97 3.38 2.27 13.28
CA VAL A 97 3.45 3.46 14.14
C VAL A 97 2.37 3.46 15.22
N CYS A 98 1.21 2.85 14.96
CA CYS A 98 0.08 2.88 15.89
C CYS A 98 -0.41 1.48 16.26
N GLY A 99 -0.84 1.34 17.52
CA GLY A 99 -1.54 0.15 17.99
C GLY A 99 -2.95 0.08 17.41
N VAL A 100 -3.40 -1.14 17.10
CA VAL A 100 -4.73 -1.39 16.55
C VAL A 100 -5.56 -2.18 17.55
N GLN A 101 -6.78 -1.72 17.80
CA GLN A 101 -7.80 -2.47 18.53
C GLN A 101 -9.02 -2.65 17.62
N PRO A 102 -9.26 -3.87 17.09
CA PRO A 102 -10.43 -4.15 16.27
C PRO A 102 -11.72 -3.86 17.03
N MET A 103 -12.68 -3.20 16.38
CA MET A 103 -13.99 -2.86 16.96
C MET A 103 -15.06 -3.85 16.50
N THR A 104 -15.88 -4.36 17.42
CA THR A 104 -17.05 -5.21 17.12
C THR A 104 -18.35 -4.43 16.96
N GLY A 105 -18.36 -3.14 17.33
CA GLY A 105 -19.49 -2.24 17.22
C GLY A 105 -19.09 -0.85 16.67
N PRO A 106 -20.06 -0.01 16.29
CA PRO A 106 -19.80 1.31 15.68
C PRO A 106 -19.22 2.31 16.67
N THR A 107 -19.39 2.08 17.98
CA THR A 107 -18.86 2.90 19.06
C THR A 107 -18.11 2.03 20.06
N GLY A 108 -16.94 2.49 20.48
CA GLY A 108 -16.13 1.90 21.54
C GLY A 108 -15.99 2.87 22.71
N LEU A 109 -15.87 2.32 23.92
CA LEU A 109 -15.57 3.10 25.13
C LEU A 109 -14.18 2.73 25.62
N ILE A 110 -13.36 3.75 25.86
CA ILE A 110 -12.04 3.63 26.47
C ILE A 110 -12.17 4.15 27.90
N PHE A 111 -11.72 3.36 28.86
CA PHE A 111 -11.67 3.75 30.27
C PHE A 111 -10.23 3.99 30.69
N ALA A 112 -10.01 5.07 31.44
CA ALA A 112 -8.70 5.41 32.00
C ALA A 112 -8.82 5.60 33.51
N MET A 113 -8.00 4.88 34.28
CA MET A 113 -7.90 5.06 35.72
C MET A 113 -6.79 6.07 36.02
N ARG A 114 -7.07 7.07 36.85
CA ARG A 114 -6.10 8.09 37.26
C ARG A 114 -6.03 8.17 38.79
N PRO A 115 -4.85 7.97 39.40
CA PRO A 115 -4.68 8.09 40.85
C PRO A 115 -4.71 9.57 41.25
N ARG A 116 -5.31 9.88 42.40
CA ARG A 116 -5.60 11.24 42.87
C ARG A 116 -5.26 11.40 44.34
N TYR A 117 -4.76 12.56 44.75
CA TYR A 117 -4.59 12.92 46.16
C TYR A 117 -5.91 13.35 46.79
N ASP A 118 -6.12 12.96 48.05
CA ASP A 118 -7.24 13.33 48.95
C ASP A 118 -8.64 12.87 48.53
N SER A 119 -9.04 13.15 47.30
CA SER A 119 -10.37 12.87 46.79
C SER A 119 -10.33 12.58 45.29
N GLN A 120 -11.44 12.07 44.75
CA GLN A 120 -11.57 11.80 43.31
C GLN A 120 -11.41 13.06 42.43
N GLY A 121 -11.57 14.26 43.01
CA GLY A 121 -11.38 15.54 42.33
C GLY A 121 -10.04 16.23 42.62
N GLY A 122 -9.16 15.62 43.44
CA GLY A 122 -7.88 16.23 43.83
C GLY A 122 -6.81 16.20 42.74
N ALA A 123 -5.58 16.58 43.07
CA ALA A 123 -4.47 16.55 42.12
C ALA A 123 -4.12 15.10 41.70
N GLU A 124 -3.67 14.89 40.46
CA GLU A 124 -3.30 13.56 39.95
C GLU A 124 -1.90 13.16 40.44
N ALA A 125 -1.78 11.97 41.05
CA ALA A 125 -0.58 11.57 41.76
C ALA A 125 0.58 11.11 40.86
N MET A 126 0.27 10.70 39.63
CA MET A 126 1.26 10.23 38.65
C MET A 126 1.38 11.18 37.45
N TYR A 127 1.07 12.45 37.66
CA TYR A 127 1.22 13.50 36.66
C TYR A 127 2.41 14.39 37.01
N SER A 128 3.42 14.45 36.14
CA SER A 128 4.70 15.13 36.39
C SER A 128 5.50 14.45 37.53
N GLU A 129 5.92 15.18 38.57
CA GLU A 129 6.61 14.66 39.75
C GLU A 129 5.65 14.36 40.93
N PRO A 130 5.92 13.32 41.73
CA PRO A 130 5.11 13.03 42.93
C PRO A 130 5.31 14.11 44.00
N GLU A 131 4.25 14.44 44.72
CA GLU A 131 4.34 15.32 45.89
C GLU A 131 5.01 14.58 47.04
N SER A 132 6.28 14.92 47.30
CA SER A 132 7.13 14.26 48.28
C SER A 132 6.70 14.52 49.72
N THR A 133 5.89 15.55 49.97
CA THR A 133 5.40 15.90 51.29
C THR A 133 4.02 15.33 51.59
N HIS A 134 3.33 14.75 50.60
CA HIS A 134 1.92 14.37 50.73
C HIS A 134 1.67 13.37 51.86
N SER A 135 2.53 12.35 52.03
CA SER A 135 2.37 11.40 53.14
C SER A 135 2.83 11.97 54.50
N GLY A 136 3.48 13.13 54.48
CA GLY A 136 4.02 13.82 55.65
C GLY A 136 3.09 14.88 56.25
N ASP A 137 2.22 15.48 55.43
CA ASP A 137 1.39 16.66 55.75
C ASP A 137 0.18 16.39 56.66
N ALA A 138 0.31 15.52 57.65
CA ALA A 138 -0.76 15.18 58.58
C ALA A 138 -0.66 16.04 59.85
N GLY A 139 -1.04 17.32 59.75
CA GLY A 139 -1.22 18.21 60.91
C GLY A 139 -0.08 19.19 61.17
N ASP A 140 0.03 20.27 60.36
CA ASP A 140 0.85 21.49 60.57
C ASP A 140 2.36 21.29 60.83
N ASP A 141 2.83 20.07 61.07
CA ASP A 141 4.23 19.66 61.24
C ASP A 141 4.84 19.27 59.89
N MET A 142 4.63 20.12 58.90
CA MET A 142 5.54 20.15 57.77
C MET A 142 6.85 20.74 58.28
N VAL A 143 7.77 19.86 58.71
CA VAL A 143 9.18 20.08 58.40
C VAL A 143 9.32 19.97 56.88
N SER A 144 8.80 20.98 56.19
CA SER A 144 9.59 21.51 55.09
C SER A 144 10.98 21.72 55.69
N SER A 145 12.03 21.30 54.99
CA SER A 145 13.34 21.89 55.22
C SER A 145 13.33 23.37 54.77
N GLY A 146 12.34 24.13 55.24
CA GLY A 146 12.03 25.52 54.95
C GLY A 146 12.57 26.48 56.02
N ALA A 147 13.40 25.99 56.93
CA ALA A 147 14.52 26.76 57.45
C ALA A 147 15.85 26.29 56.83
N GLY A 148 15.89 26.10 55.49
CA GLY A 148 17.15 26.20 54.74
C GLY A 148 17.69 24.94 54.03
N ALA A 149 16.89 24.22 53.24
CA ALA A 149 17.46 23.42 52.14
C ALA A 149 17.87 24.32 50.96
N GLN A 150 18.96 25.07 51.14
CA GLN A 150 19.64 25.80 50.06
C GLN A 150 20.53 24.81 49.29
N ALA A 151 20.08 24.26 48.16
CA ALA A 151 20.97 23.61 47.22
C ALA A 151 21.71 24.67 46.39
N ALA A 152 22.80 25.21 46.91
CA ALA A 152 23.68 26.09 46.17
C ALA A 152 24.53 25.28 45.18
N ALA A 153 23.97 24.99 44.00
CA ALA A 153 24.76 24.62 42.83
C ALA A 153 24.46 25.65 41.73
N GLN A 154 25.43 26.55 41.49
CA GLN A 154 25.45 27.54 40.40
C GLN A 154 24.44 28.71 40.48
N GLY A 155 24.46 29.45 41.58
CA GLY A 155 24.09 30.89 41.56
C GLY A 155 22.62 31.25 41.34
N GLY A 156 21.68 30.31 41.48
CA GLY A 156 20.24 30.56 41.48
C GLY A 156 19.59 30.05 42.77
N THR A 157 18.68 30.85 43.36
CA THR A 157 17.85 30.42 44.49
C THR A 157 16.68 29.61 43.96
N TYR A 158 16.75 28.29 44.06
CA TYR A 158 15.61 27.40 43.85
C TYR A 158 15.13 26.90 45.22
N THR A 159 13.91 27.26 45.62
CA THR A 159 13.22 26.62 46.75
C THR A 159 12.75 25.24 46.30
N ALA A 160 13.62 24.23 46.44
CA ALA A 160 13.19 22.84 46.37
C ALA A 160 12.54 22.49 47.72
N ILE A 161 11.23 22.27 47.72
CA ILE A 161 10.55 21.67 48.87
C ILE A 161 10.92 20.19 48.84
N LEU A 162 11.87 19.79 49.68
CA LEU A 162 12.19 18.39 49.91
C LEU A 162 11.27 17.87 51.01
N GLY A 163 10.42 16.90 50.68
CA GLY A 163 9.68 16.14 51.68
C GLY A 163 10.63 15.37 52.60
N VAL A 164 10.51 15.61 53.91
CA VAL A 164 11.20 14.86 54.94
C VAL A 164 10.17 13.92 55.58
N GLY A 165 10.60 12.71 55.96
CA GLY A 165 9.72 11.80 56.68
C GLY A 165 9.36 12.35 58.06
N ASN A 166 8.18 12.00 58.56
CA ASN A 166 7.73 12.41 59.88
C ASN A 166 8.50 11.71 60.99
N SER A 167 8.61 12.39 62.14
CA SER A 167 9.16 11.79 63.35
C SER A 167 8.30 10.59 63.79
N THR A 168 8.88 9.60 64.44
CA THR A 168 8.10 8.45 64.95
C THR A 168 7.06 8.88 65.97
N ALA A 169 7.34 9.94 66.76
CA ALA A 169 6.40 10.48 67.73
C ALA A 169 5.16 11.12 67.06
N THR A 170 5.35 11.85 65.95
CA THR A 170 4.26 12.41 65.13
C THR A 170 3.53 11.30 64.36
N ALA A 171 4.25 10.32 63.82
CA ALA A 171 3.60 9.21 63.11
C ALA A 171 2.73 8.32 64.03
N GLU A 172 3.06 8.24 65.32
CA GLU A 172 2.26 7.54 66.33
C GLU A 172 0.94 8.27 66.69
N THR A 173 0.82 9.56 66.39
CA THR A 173 -0.44 10.31 66.60
C THR A 173 -1.41 10.17 65.44
N PHE A 174 -0.99 9.61 64.30
CA PHE A 174 -1.84 9.50 63.11
C PHE A 174 -3.02 8.55 63.30
N GLY A 175 -4.21 9.01 62.90
CA GLY A 175 -5.45 8.23 62.94
C GLY A 175 -6.13 8.17 64.30
N LEU A 176 -5.62 8.89 65.31
CA LEU A 176 -6.21 8.91 66.66
C LEU A 176 -7.50 9.74 66.75
N THR A 177 -7.67 10.73 65.87
CA THR A 177 -8.81 11.66 65.90
C THR A 177 -10.07 11.12 65.21
N GLY A 178 -9.96 10.00 64.47
CA GLY A 178 -11.07 9.37 63.74
C GLY A 178 -11.79 10.31 62.79
N THR A 179 -11.16 11.43 62.43
CA THR A 179 -11.76 12.51 61.65
C THR A 179 -11.30 12.37 60.21
N GLN A 180 -12.24 12.07 59.31
CA GLN A 180 -11.94 11.93 57.88
C GLN A 180 -11.37 13.25 57.31
N GLY A 181 -10.11 13.24 56.86
CA GLY A 181 -9.53 14.32 56.04
C GLY A 181 -8.18 14.83 56.52
N THR A 182 -7.63 15.84 55.84
CA THR A 182 -6.28 16.39 56.02
C THR A 182 -6.08 17.23 57.30
N ALA A 183 -6.98 17.13 58.27
CA ALA A 183 -6.99 17.97 59.46
C ALA A 183 -6.67 17.16 60.73
N ALA A 184 -5.72 17.67 61.53
CA ALA A 184 -5.38 17.20 62.88
C ALA A 184 -4.93 15.73 62.96
N GLU A 185 -3.69 15.47 62.56
CA GLU A 185 -2.99 14.20 62.85
C GLU A 185 -3.74 12.97 62.30
N ASP A 186 -4.26 13.02 61.06
CA ASP A 186 -4.82 11.85 60.39
C ASP A 186 -4.06 11.54 59.10
N PHE A 187 -4.08 10.27 58.69
CA PHE A 187 -3.39 9.82 57.48
C PHE A 187 -3.90 10.55 56.25
N GLN A 188 -2.95 11.01 55.46
CA GLN A 188 -3.21 11.61 54.15
C GLN A 188 -3.80 10.58 53.20
N GLN A 189 -4.77 11.02 52.39
CA GLN A 189 -5.62 10.11 51.63
C GLN A 189 -5.20 10.02 50.17
N MET A 190 -5.45 8.86 49.58
CA MET A 190 -5.27 8.57 48.17
C MET A 190 -6.59 8.06 47.59
N SER A 191 -6.90 8.49 46.39
CA SER A 191 -8.11 8.14 45.66
C SER A 191 -7.78 7.78 44.21
N PHE A 192 -8.78 7.35 43.45
CA PHE A 192 -8.67 7.18 42.01
C PHE A 192 -9.96 7.63 41.33
N SER A 193 -9.82 8.17 40.12
CA SER A 193 -10.94 8.51 39.24
C SER A 193 -10.91 7.61 38.00
N ILE A 194 -12.07 7.19 37.50
CA ILE A 194 -12.19 6.46 36.23
C ILE A 194 -12.87 7.37 35.21
N ASP A 195 -12.11 7.78 34.21
CA ASP A 195 -12.61 8.56 33.09
C ASP A 195 -13.03 7.66 31.94
N ARG A 196 -13.96 8.15 31.12
CA ARG A 196 -14.43 7.45 29.92
C ARG A 196 -14.32 8.36 28.69
N VAL A 197 -13.87 7.79 27.58
CA VAL A 197 -13.82 8.43 26.26
C VAL A 197 -14.56 7.54 25.27
N SER A 198 -15.48 8.12 24.49
CA SER A 198 -16.17 7.42 23.40
C SER A 198 -15.45 7.64 22.08
N VAL A 199 -15.20 6.55 21.35
CA VAL A 199 -14.66 6.58 20.00
C VAL A 199 -15.73 6.05 19.05
N THR A 200 -16.02 6.80 17.99
CA THR A 200 -17.05 6.45 16.99
C THR A 200 -16.39 6.22 15.64
N ALA A 201 -16.70 5.09 15.01
CA ALA A 201 -16.22 4.77 13.68
C ALA A 201 -16.77 5.76 12.64
N LYS A 202 -15.92 6.16 11.70
CA LYS A 202 -16.30 6.95 10.52
C LYS A 202 -16.18 6.08 9.28
N THR A 203 -17.05 6.32 8.31
CA THR A 203 -17.10 5.54 7.08
C THR A 203 -16.39 6.26 5.93
N ARG A 204 -15.87 5.46 4.98
CA ARG A 204 -15.37 5.90 3.68
C ARG A 204 -15.89 4.91 2.65
N ALA A 205 -16.31 5.40 1.48
CA ALA A 205 -16.80 4.58 0.39
C ALA A 205 -16.40 5.23 -0.94
N LEU A 206 -16.09 4.40 -1.93
CA LEU A 206 -15.83 4.79 -3.32
C LEU A 206 -16.68 3.91 -4.24
N LYS A 207 -17.08 4.47 -5.40
CA LYS A 207 -17.81 3.76 -6.44
C LYS A 207 -16.97 3.74 -7.71
N GLY A 208 -16.75 2.56 -8.25
CA GLY A 208 -16.26 2.37 -9.61
C GLY A 208 -17.42 2.03 -10.54
N GLU A 209 -17.42 2.60 -11.74
CA GLU A 209 -18.36 2.27 -12.81
C GLU A 209 -17.60 2.00 -14.10
N TYR A 210 -18.03 1.02 -14.87
CA TYR A 210 -17.54 0.73 -16.21
C TYR A 210 -18.72 0.35 -17.12
N SER A 211 -18.57 0.58 -18.42
CA SER A 211 -19.56 0.12 -19.40
C SER A 211 -19.24 -1.30 -19.85
N MET A 212 -20.28 -2.06 -20.21
CA MET A 212 -20.09 -3.41 -20.76
C MET A 212 -19.28 -3.39 -22.04
N GLU A 213 -19.46 -2.35 -22.87
CA GLU A 213 -18.68 -2.14 -24.09
C GLU A 213 -17.19 -1.98 -23.78
N LEU A 214 -16.84 -1.18 -22.76
CA LEU A 214 -15.46 -0.99 -22.36
C LEU A 214 -14.84 -2.29 -21.83
N ALA A 215 -15.58 -3.07 -21.03
CA ALA A 215 -15.08 -4.35 -20.53
C ALA A 215 -14.82 -5.35 -21.67
N GLN A 216 -15.69 -5.38 -22.67
CA GLN A 216 -15.52 -6.23 -23.84
C GLN A 216 -14.32 -5.80 -24.68
N ASP A 217 -14.17 -4.50 -24.95
CA ASP A 217 -13.05 -3.95 -25.73
C ASP A 217 -11.71 -4.18 -25.01
N LEU A 218 -11.65 -3.89 -23.71
CA LEU A 218 -10.44 -4.04 -22.90
C LEU A 218 -10.00 -5.50 -22.78
N LYS A 219 -10.96 -6.44 -22.77
CA LYS A 219 -10.68 -7.88 -22.82
C LYS A 219 -10.23 -8.34 -24.21
N ALA A 220 -10.83 -7.81 -25.27
CA ALA A 220 -10.51 -8.20 -26.65
C ALA A 220 -9.15 -7.67 -27.12
N VAL A 221 -8.81 -6.43 -26.77
CA VAL A 221 -7.59 -5.76 -27.22
C VAL A 221 -6.41 -5.99 -26.27
N HIS A 222 -6.65 -5.90 -24.96
CA HIS A 222 -5.56 -5.94 -23.97
C HIS A 222 -5.53 -7.22 -23.13
N GLY A 223 -6.52 -8.12 -23.27
CA GLY A 223 -6.61 -9.34 -22.46
C GLY A 223 -6.83 -9.07 -20.97
N LEU A 224 -7.23 -7.86 -20.61
CA LEU A 224 -7.44 -7.42 -19.23
C LEU A 224 -8.92 -7.55 -18.85
N ASP A 225 -9.18 -7.71 -17.56
CA ASP A 225 -10.53 -7.73 -17.02
C ASP A 225 -10.85 -6.43 -16.27
N ALA A 226 -11.78 -5.64 -16.81
CA ALA A 226 -12.11 -4.32 -16.28
C ALA A 226 -12.64 -4.37 -14.84
N GLU A 227 -13.35 -5.43 -14.45
CA GLU A 227 -13.89 -5.58 -13.10
C GLU A 227 -12.77 -5.77 -12.07
N THR A 228 -11.86 -6.71 -12.36
CA THR A 228 -10.68 -6.98 -11.52
C THR A 228 -9.76 -5.76 -11.43
N GLU A 229 -9.53 -5.05 -12.53
CA GLU A 229 -8.68 -3.85 -12.52
C GLU A 229 -9.27 -2.73 -11.67
N LEU A 230 -10.58 -2.50 -11.78
CA LEU A 230 -11.27 -1.46 -11.03
C LEU A 230 -11.33 -1.77 -9.53
N ALA A 231 -11.49 -3.05 -9.15
CA ALA A 231 -11.55 -3.49 -7.75
C ALA A 231 -10.20 -3.36 -7.02
N ASN A 232 -9.08 -3.38 -7.75
CA ASN A 232 -7.74 -3.29 -7.20
C ASN A 232 -7.21 -1.85 -7.04
N ILE A 233 -7.93 -0.85 -7.57
CA ILE A 233 -7.60 0.58 -7.46
C ILE A 233 -8.24 1.16 -6.20
#